data_AF-A0A357CBS2-F1
#
_entry.id   AF-A0A357CBS2-F1
#
_cell.length_a   1.000
_cell.length_b   1.000
_cell.length_c   1.000
_cell.angle_alpha   90.00
_cell.angle_beta   90.00
_cell.angle_gamma   90.00
#
_symmetry.space_group_name_H-M   'P 1'
#
loop_
_entity.id
_entity.type
_entity.pdbx_description
1 polymer ?
#
loop_
_entity_poly.entity_id
_entity_poly.type
_entity_poly.pdbx_seq_one_letter_code
_entity_poly.pdbx_strand_id
1 'polypeptide(L)'
;MKRLSIALILALTLAVSTAAVASAADPQIADVQSNHWAYQAVKKLVSEGYLGLYADNTFRGNQPVDRFTLAVVVSRLLGDSVAGSISMNQEDADLMRRLTGEFRQELVALSLRTKNLEEALAQYERDRTAMGADMAAWKTETGQVRDEMAKSLQEIIALKNRVTEAEQKLTGMETDLSALENSVAALTEDSAAADEKHDAEIAQLNSELETAKADAEKAQKDARVWSIIAIVLAVA
;
A
#
# COMPACT_ATOMS: atom_id res chain seq x y z
N MET A 1 -61.64 63.13 54.07
CA MET A 1 -60.89 62.15 53.23
C MET A 1 -60.42 60.89 53.97
N LYS A 2 -60.20 60.88 55.30
CA LYS A 2 -59.71 59.70 56.05
C LYS A 2 -60.73 58.55 56.27
N ARG A 3 -62.04 58.78 56.06
CA ARG A 3 -63.11 57.76 56.22
C ARG A 3 -63.39 56.96 54.93
N LEU A 4 -62.98 57.48 53.78
CA LEU A 4 -63.05 56.79 52.48
C LEU A 4 -61.89 55.81 52.28
N SER A 5 -60.73 56.08 52.89
CA SER A 5 -59.56 55.18 52.87
C SER A 5 -59.76 53.91 53.71
N ILE A 6 -60.55 53.98 54.80
CA ILE A 6 -60.81 52.83 55.68
C ILE A 6 -61.81 51.85 55.04
N ALA A 7 -62.79 52.35 54.29
CA ALA A 7 -63.73 51.51 53.55
C ALA A 7 -63.08 50.78 52.36
N LEU A 8 -62.08 51.40 51.72
CA LEU A 8 -61.34 50.78 50.61
C LEU A 8 -60.35 49.69 51.09
N ILE A 9 -59.76 49.88 52.27
CA ILE A 9 -58.85 48.89 52.88
C ILE A 9 -59.63 47.69 53.43
N LEU A 10 -60.85 47.90 53.97
CA LEU A 10 -61.70 46.80 54.48
C LEU A 10 -62.29 45.92 53.36
N ALA A 11 -62.53 46.50 52.18
CA ALA A 11 -62.98 45.76 50.99
C ALA A 11 -61.85 44.98 50.31
N LEU A 12 -60.58 45.39 50.51
CA LEU A 12 -59.41 44.70 49.96
C LEU A 12 -58.94 43.53 50.83
N THR A 13 -59.25 43.53 52.13
CA THR A 13 -58.90 42.44 53.07
C THR A 13 -59.85 41.23 53.02
N LEU A 14 -60.96 41.29 52.28
CA LEU A 14 -61.87 40.15 52.10
C LEU A 14 -61.52 39.28 50.87
N ALA A 15 -60.46 39.62 50.14
CA ALA A 15 -60.02 38.89 48.94
C ALA A 15 -58.81 37.95 49.18
N VAL A 16 -58.33 37.81 50.42
CA VAL A 16 -57.16 36.97 50.74
C VAL A 16 -57.50 36.02 51.88
N SER A 17 -58.34 35.02 51.59
CA SER A 17 -58.33 33.77 52.35
C SER A 17 -59.10 32.67 51.61
N THR A 18 -58.55 32.22 50.49
CA THR A 18 -58.74 30.84 50.05
C THR A 18 -57.36 30.26 49.81
N ALA A 19 -56.73 29.79 50.89
CA ALA A 19 -55.78 28.70 50.74
C ALA A 19 -56.58 27.58 50.07
N ALA A 20 -56.30 27.34 48.78
CA ALA A 20 -56.78 26.16 48.10
C ALA A 20 -56.17 24.98 48.86
N VAL A 21 -56.95 24.41 49.79
CA VAL A 21 -56.84 23.00 50.11
C VAL A 21 -57.15 22.31 48.80
N ALA A 22 -56.09 21.99 48.05
CA ALA A 22 -56.15 20.99 47.02
C ALA A 22 -56.58 19.72 47.75
N SER A 23 -57.89 19.50 47.81
CA SER A 23 -58.43 18.18 48.10
C SER A 23 -57.72 17.27 47.12
N ALA A 24 -56.95 16.30 47.62
CA ALA A 24 -56.39 15.26 46.78
C ALA A 24 -57.61 14.51 46.20
N ALA A 25 -58.07 14.99 45.04
CA ALA A 25 -59.18 14.38 44.34
C ALA A 25 -58.76 12.96 44.03
N ASP A 26 -59.64 12.03 44.36
CA ASP A 26 -59.42 10.62 44.08
C ASP A 26 -59.04 10.46 42.60
N PRO A 27 -57.84 9.94 42.26
CA PRO A 27 -57.39 9.94 40.88
C PRO A 27 -58.38 9.16 40.02
N GLN A 28 -59.12 9.88 39.18
CA GLN A 28 -60.11 9.29 38.30
C GLN A 28 -59.38 8.72 37.07
N ILE A 29 -59.19 7.41 37.07
CA ILE A 29 -58.55 6.68 35.97
C ILE A 29 -59.62 6.35 34.92
N ALA A 30 -59.60 7.06 33.79
CA ALA A 30 -60.68 7.06 32.81
C ALA A 30 -60.94 5.70 32.14
N ASP A 31 -59.92 4.86 32.02
CA ASP A 31 -59.95 3.59 31.28
C ASP A 31 -59.85 2.34 32.17
N VAL A 32 -59.81 2.49 33.49
CA VAL A 32 -59.80 1.36 34.44
C VAL A 32 -61.06 1.43 35.30
N GLN A 33 -61.99 0.50 35.07
CA GLN A 33 -63.24 0.41 35.82
C GLN A 33 -62.97 0.10 37.29
N SER A 34 -63.80 0.61 38.20
CA SER A 34 -63.61 0.45 39.66
C SER A 34 -63.65 -1.02 40.15
N ASN A 35 -64.28 -1.91 39.39
CA ASN A 35 -64.35 -3.34 39.64
C ASN A 35 -63.20 -4.15 39.00
N HIS A 36 -62.28 -3.51 38.28
CA HIS A 36 -61.17 -4.16 37.61
C HIS A 36 -60.10 -4.58 38.62
N TRP A 37 -59.49 -5.76 38.45
CA TRP A 37 -58.49 -6.32 39.38
C TRP A 37 -57.30 -5.38 39.63
N ALA A 38 -56.89 -4.62 38.60
CA ALA A 38 -55.79 -3.67 38.68
C ALA A 38 -56.20 -2.30 39.25
N TYR A 39 -57.49 -1.99 39.38
CA TYR A 39 -57.95 -0.63 39.73
C TYR A 39 -57.34 -0.14 41.04
N GLN A 40 -57.39 -0.95 42.09
CA GLN A 40 -56.84 -0.59 43.40
C GLN A 40 -55.32 -0.40 43.36
N ALA A 41 -54.61 -1.25 42.60
CA ALA A 41 -53.15 -1.16 42.47
C ALA A 41 -52.74 0.09 41.69
N VAL A 42 -53.38 0.36 40.55
CA VAL A 42 -53.10 1.55 39.72
C VAL A 42 -53.46 2.82 40.49
N LYS A 43 -54.64 2.86 41.12
CA LYS A 43 -55.08 3.98 41.95
C LYS A 43 -54.07 4.29 43.05
N LYS A 44 -53.60 3.26 43.76
CA LYS A 44 -52.58 3.41 44.81
C LYS A 44 -51.30 4.02 44.23
N LEU A 45 -50.74 3.42 43.18
CA LEU A 45 -49.49 3.88 42.56
C LEU A 45 -49.59 5.29 41.97
N VAL A 46 -50.76 5.69 41.45
CA VAL A 46 -51.01 7.05 40.97
C VAL A 46 -51.13 8.03 42.14
N SER A 47 -51.83 7.64 43.23
CA SER A 47 -51.97 8.49 44.42
C SER A 47 -50.65 8.70 45.17
N GLU A 48 -49.77 7.70 45.13
CA GLU A 48 -48.42 7.75 45.72
C GLU A 48 -47.39 8.41 44.77
N GLY A 49 -47.79 8.79 43.56
CA GLY A 49 -46.92 9.49 42.59
C GLY A 49 -45.92 8.60 41.85
N TYR A 50 -46.00 7.28 42.01
CA TYR A 50 -45.15 6.32 41.29
C TYR A 50 -45.54 6.20 39.82
N LEU A 51 -46.84 6.23 39.51
CA LEU A 51 -47.36 6.19 38.15
C LEU A 51 -48.05 7.50 37.77
N GLY A 52 -47.73 8.01 36.57
CA GLY A 52 -48.45 9.13 35.97
C GLY A 52 -49.57 8.63 35.06
N LEU A 53 -50.67 9.37 35.01
CA LEU A 53 -51.70 9.20 33.97
C LEU A 53 -51.32 9.99 32.72
N TYR A 54 -51.83 9.56 31.58
CA TYR A 54 -51.74 10.35 30.35
C TYR A 54 -52.58 11.63 30.46
N ALA A 55 -52.36 12.59 29.56
CA ALA A 55 -53.06 13.88 29.57
C ALA A 55 -54.60 13.76 29.46
N ASP A 56 -55.10 12.63 28.98
CA ASP A 56 -56.51 12.24 28.89
C ASP A 56 -57.02 11.49 30.14
N ASN A 57 -56.24 11.46 31.23
CA ASN A 57 -56.49 10.71 32.47
C ASN A 57 -56.60 9.18 32.31
N THR A 58 -56.00 8.61 31.24
CA THR A 58 -55.93 7.15 31.05
C THR A 58 -54.66 6.55 31.68
N PHE A 59 -54.71 5.27 32.05
CA PHE A 59 -53.57 4.46 32.50
C PHE A 59 -52.97 3.63 31.35
N ARG A 60 -53.79 3.20 30.40
CA ARG A 60 -53.44 2.41 29.21
C ARG A 60 -52.78 1.06 29.53
N GLY A 61 -53.28 0.36 30.55
CA GLY A 61 -52.68 -0.87 31.08
C GLY A 61 -52.56 -2.05 30.10
N ASN A 62 -53.25 -2.01 28.95
CA ASN A 62 -53.12 -3.01 27.89
C ASN A 62 -52.02 -2.68 26.86
N GLN A 63 -51.39 -1.51 26.96
CA GLN A 63 -50.29 -1.11 26.09
C GLN A 63 -48.94 -1.56 26.68
N PRO A 64 -47.97 -1.92 25.83
CA PRO A 64 -46.62 -2.20 26.29
C PRO A 64 -46.01 -0.94 26.93
N VAL A 65 -45.42 -1.12 28.10
CA VAL A 65 -44.71 -0.05 28.82
C VAL A 65 -43.30 0.09 28.27
N ASP A 66 -42.86 1.34 28.03
CA ASP A 66 -41.48 1.63 27.64
C ASP A 66 -40.49 1.30 28.78
N ARG A 67 -39.31 0.78 28.43
CA ARG A 67 -38.28 0.38 29.41
C ARG A 67 -37.83 1.57 30.27
N PHE A 68 -37.80 2.78 29.72
CA PHE A 68 -37.46 3.98 30.48
C PHE A 68 -38.56 4.34 31.49
N THR A 69 -39.83 4.26 31.10
CA THR A 69 -40.97 4.47 32.00
C THR A 69 -40.96 3.46 33.15
N LEU A 70 -40.74 2.17 32.84
CA LEU A 70 -40.61 1.14 33.86
C LEU A 70 -39.45 1.43 34.82
N ALA A 71 -38.28 1.83 34.32
CA ALA A 71 -37.12 2.16 35.13
C ALA A 71 -37.39 3.37 36.06
N VAL A 72 -38.10 4.40 35.59
CA VAL A 72 -38.49 5.56 36.41
C VAL A 72 -39.43 5.14 37.55
N VAL A 73 -40.45 4.33 37.26
CA VAL A 73 -41.37 3.82 38.29
C VAL A 73 -40.62 2.99 39.33
N VAL A 74 -39.77 2.06 38.88
CA VAL A 74 -38.97 1.18 39.76
C VAL A 74 -37.97 2.00 40.59
N SER A 75 -37.29 2.99 40.00
CA SER A 75 -36.35 3.84 40.74
C SER A 75 -37.01 4.69 41.82
N ARG A 76 -38.22 5.20 41.58
CA ARG A 76 -39.00 5.94 42.59
C ARG A 76 -39.46 5.04 43.73
N LEU A 77 -39.99 3.86 43.41
CA LEU A 77 -40.38 2.85 44.40
C LEU A 77 -39.19 2.42 45.28
N LEU A 78 -38.02 2.22 44.66
CA LEU A 78 -36.78 1.93 45.37
C LEU A 78 -36.34 3.08 46.28
N GLY A 79 -36.43 4.33 45.81
CA GLY A 79 -36.08 5.52 46.61
C GLY A 79 -36.91 5.61 47.90
N ASP A 80 -38.22 5.44 47.80
CA ASP A 80 -39.12 5.57 48.94
C ASP A 80 -39.09 4.35 49.88
N SER A 81 -38.76 3.16 49.35
CA SER A 81 -38.50 1.98 50.16
C SER A 81 -37.22 2.13 51.00
N VAL A 82 -36.17 2.72 50.45
CA VAL A 82 -34.92 3.02 51.18
C VAL A 82 -35.12 4.15 52.20
N ALA A 83 -36.01 5.11 51.91
CA ALA A 83 -36.38 6.19 52.82
C ALA A 83 -37.34 5.77 53.95
N GLY A 84 -37.81 4.51 53.96
CA GLY A 84 -38.68 3.96 55.01
C GLY A 84 -40.17 4.34 54.89
N SER A 85 -40.59 4.86 53.74
CA SER A 85 -41.98 5.30 53.48
C SER A 85 -42.91 4.16 53.05
N ILE A 86 -42.38 3.00 52.67
CA ILE A 86 -43.13 1.80 52.32
C ILE A 86 -42.81 0.68 53.32
N SER A 87 -43.83 0.11 53.96
CA SER A 87 -43.71 -1.10 54.79
C SER A 87 -43.52 -2.33 53.90
N MET A 88 -42.30 -2.55 53.45
CA MET A 88 -41.90 -3.72 52.65
C MET A 88 -41.44 -4.84 53.59
N ASN A 89 -41.69 -6.10 53.21
CA ASN A 89 -41.08 -7.21 53.95
C ASN A 89 -39.55 -7.07 53.86
N GLN A 90 -38.84 -7.38 54.94
CA GLN A 90 -37.39 -7.15 55.04
C GLN A 90 -36.63 -7.94 53.95
N GLU A 91 -37.12 -9.13 53.61
CA GLU A 91 -36.59 -9.99 52.55
C GLU A 91 -36.69 -9.33 51.15
N ASP A 92 -37.83 -8.71 50.82
CA ASP A 92 -38.02 -8.03 49.54
C ASP A 92 -37.16 -6.77 49.43
N ALA A 93 -37.01 -6.03 50.53
CA ALA A 93 -36.14 -4.86 50.59
C ALA A 93 -34.66 -5.24 50.37
N ASP A 94 -34.21 -6.37 50.92
CA ASP A 94 -32.85 -6.86 50.76
C ASP A 94 -32.59 -7.42 49.35
N LEU A 95 -33.55 -8.15 48.77
CA LEU A 95 -33.49 -8.60 47.38
C LEU A 95 -33.39 -7.42 46.41
N MET A 96 -34.21 -6.39 46.61
CA MET A 96 -34.22 -5.20 45.75
C MET A 96 -32.94 -4.38 45.87
N ARG A 97 -32.37 -4.24 47.08
CA ARG A 97 -31.05 -3.62 47.29
C ARG A 97 -29.96 -4.39 46.55
N ARG A 98 -29.99 -5.72 46.62
CA ARG A 98 -29.04 -6.59 45.92
C ARG A 98 -29.15 -6.44 44.40
N LEU A 99 -30.35 -6.59 43.84
CA LEU A 99 -30.58 -6.44 42.40
C LEU A 99 -30.16 -5.04 41.92
N THR A 100 -30.53 -3.98 42.63
CA THR A 100 -30.13 -2.61 42.28
C THR A 100 -28.60 -2.44 42.29
N GLY A 101 -27.92 -3.08 43.25
CA GLY A 101 -26.46 -3.13 43.31
C GLY A 101 -25.84 -3.85 42.11
N GLU A 102 -26.36 -5.04 41.77
CA GLU A 102 -25.93 -5.85 40.63
C GLU A 102 -26.17 -5.12 39.30
N PHE A 103 -27.38 -4.58 39.06
CA PHE A 103 -27.71 -3.80 37.87
C PHE A 103 -26.83 -2.55 37.71
N ARG A 104 -26.54 -1.83 38.81
CA ARG A 104 -25.63 -0.67 38.75
C ARG A 104 -24.24 -1.08 38.31
N GLN A 105 -23.72 -2.20 38.84
CA GLN A 105 -22.42 -2.73 38.45
C GLN A 105 -22.40 -3.15 36.98
N GLU A 106 -23.45 -3.83 36.51
CA GLU A 106 -23.58 -4.22 35.10
C GLU A 106 -23.64 -3.01 34.16
N LEU A 107 -24.36 -1.95 34.51
CA LEU A 107 -24.41 -0.73 33.71
C LEU A 107 -23.04 -0.03 33.62
N VAL A 108 -22.28 0.00 34.71
CA VAL A 108 -20.90 0.52 34.72
C VAL A 108 -20.01 -0.35 33.83
N ALA A 109 -20.10 -1.68 33.96
CA ALA A 109 -19.34 -2.61 33.12
C ALA A 109 -19.70 -2.46 31.63
N LEU A 110 -20.98 -2.27 31.31
CA LEU A 110 -21.45 -2.04 29.95
C LEU A 110 -20.90 -0.72 29.39
N SER A 111 -20.92 0.36 30.17
CA SER A 111 -20.36 1.65 29.77
C SER A 111 -18.86 1.55 29.45
N LEU A 112 -18.10 0.84 30.30
CA LEU A 112 -16.67 0.59 30.05
C LEU A 112 -16.45 -0.25 28.79
N ARG A 113 -17.27 -1.27 28.56
CA ARG A 113 -17.21 -2.08 27.33
C ARG A 113 -17.51 -1.26 26.08
N THR A 114 -18.52 -0.40 26.12
CA THR A 114 -18.85 0.51 25.01
C THR A 114 -17.69 1.45 24.71
N LYS A 115 -17.09 2.05 25.74
CA LYS A 115 -15.90 2.90 25.58
C LYS A 115 -14.73 2.15 24.94
N ASN A 116 -14.44 0.93 25.40
CA ASN A 116 -13.38 0.11 24.80
C ASN A 116 -13.67 -0.25 23.34
N LEU A 117 -14.95 -0.49 22.99
CA LEU A 117 -15.35 -0.74 21.60
C LEU A 117 -15.20 0.51 20.72
N GLU A 118 -15.54 1.69 21.24
CA GLU A 118 -15.33 2.97 20.54
C GLU A 118 -13.83 3.22 20.28
N GLU A 119 -12.99 2.98 21.28
CA GLU A 119 -11.53 3.10 21.15
C GLU A 119 -10.96 2.09 20.15
N ALA A 120 -11.41 0.84 20.21
CA ALA A 120 -11.01 -0.21 19.27
C ALA A 120 -11.45 0.11 17.84
N LEU A 121 -12.65 0.67 17.65
CA LEU A 121 -13.13 1.11 16.34
C LEU A 121 -12.27 2.26 15.80
N ALA A 122 -11.97 3.25 16.63
CA ALA A 122 -11.09 4.36 16.25
C ALA A 122 -9.68 3.89 15.90
N GLN A 123 -9.16 2.86 16.58
CA GLN A 123 -7.89 2.23 16.22
C GLN A 123 -7.99 1.51 14.87
N TYR A 124 -9.03 0.70 14.68
CA TYR A 124 -9.24 -0.04 13.43
C TYR A 124 -9.39 0.89 12.23
N GLU A 125 -10.07 2.02 12.37
CA GLU A 125 -10.19 3.02 11.30
C GLU A 125 -8.82 3.63 10.95
N ARG A 126 -8.00 3.94 11.96
CA ARG A 126 -6.63 4.42 11.75
C ARG A 126 -5.79 3.39 11.03
N ASP A 127 -5.80 2.14 11.48
CA ASP A 127 -5.05 1.05 10.86
C ASP A 127 -5.51 0.82 9.41
N ARG A 128 -6.82 0.86 9.15
CA ARG A 128 -7.38 0.77 7.80
C ARG A 128 -6.91 1.90 6.89
N THR A 129 -6.84 3.14 7.39
CA THR A 129 -6.35 4.28 6.60
C THR A 129 -4.85 4.19 6.33
N ALA A 130 -4.05 3.78 7.31
CA ALA A 130 -2.61 3.55 7.14
C ALA A 130 -2.36 2.44 6.12
N MET A 131 -3.06 1.31 6.25
CA MET A 131 -2.97 0.20 5.30
C MET A 131 -3.41 0.61 3.89
N GLY A 132 -4.39 1.49 3.75
CA GLY A 132 -4.78 2.08 2.46
C GLY A 132 -3.68 2.94 1.83
N ALA A 133 -2.98 3.73 2.65
CA ALA A 133 -1.83 4.53 2.20
C ALA A 133 -0.65 3.64 1.80
N ASP A 134 -0.33 2.62 2.60
CA ASP A 134 0.73 1.65 2.31
C ASP A 134 0.44 0.88 1.02
N MET A 135 -0.81 0.45 0.81
CA MET A 135 -1.24 -0.19 -0.43
C MET A 135 -1.08 0.73 -1.65
N ALA A 136 -1.40 2.01 -1.51
CA ALA A 136 -1.20 2.98 -2.58
C ALA A 136 0.29 3.19 -2.89
N ALA A 137 1.14 3.28 -1.85
CA ALA A 137 2.58 3.37 -2.00
C ALA A 137 3.16 2.12 -2.69
N TRP A 138 2.81 0.93 -2.20
CA TRP A 138 3.26 -0.34 -2.78
C TRP A 138 2.80 -0.52 -4.23
N LYS A 139 1.58 -0.08 -4.56
CA LYS A 139 1.08 -0.10 -5.94
C LYS A 139 1.92 0.79 -6.86
N THR A 140 2.32 1.97 -6.38
CA THR A 140 3.21 2.88 -7.12
C THR A 140 4.59 2.27 -7.28
N GLU A 141 5.19 1.75 -6.20
CA GLU A 141 6.51 1.10 -6.22
C GLU A 141 6.53 -0.10 -7.17
N THR A 142 5.50 -0.96 -7.14
CA THR A 142 5.35 -2.08 -8.06
C THR A 142 5.23 -1.62 -9.52
N GLY A 143 4.58 -0.48 -9.76
CA GLY A 143 4.55 0.15 -11.08
C GLY A 143 5.93 0.60 -11.54
N GLN A 144 6.68 1.29 -10.68
CA GLN A 144 8.04 1.73 -10.97
C GLN A 144 8.98 0.56 -11.27
N VAL A 145 8.95 -0.50 -10.44
CA VAL A 145 9.75 -1.72 -10.67
C VAL A 145 9.41 -2.36 -12.02
N ARG A 146 8.13 -2.38 -12.42
CA ARG A 146 7.73 -2.88 -13.74
C ARG A 146 8.32 -2.04 -14.88
N ASP A 147 8.29 -0.72 -14.74
CA ASP A 147 8.80 0.21 -15.76
C ASP A 147 10.33 0.13 -15.86
N GLU A 148 11.03 0.03 -14.73
CA GLU A 148 12.48 -0.22 -14.68
C GLU A 148 12.84 -1.56 -15.33
N MET A 149 12.09 -2.62 -15.00
CA MET A 149 12.27 -3.94 -15.63
C MET A 149 12.08 -3.86 -17.14
N ALA A 150 11.06 -3.14 -17.63
CA ALA A 150 10.83 -2.95 -19.06
C ALA A 150 12.01 -2.23 -19.73
N LYS A 151 12.59 -1.22 -19.07
CA LYS A 151 13.77 -0.52 -19.56
C LYS A 151 14.99 -1.45 -19.60
N SER A 152 15.25 -2.21 -18.54
CA SER A 152 16.36 -3.18 -18.50
C SER A 152 16.21 -4.26 -19.58
N LEU A 153 14.99 -4.73 -19.87
CA LEU A 153 14.75 -5.67 -20.97
C LEU A 153 15.11 -5.05 -22.34
N GLN A 154 14.79 -3.78 -22.57
CA GLN A 154 15.19 -3.09 -23.80
C GLN A 154 16.71 -2.94 -23.91
N GLU A 155 17.38 -2.62 -22.81
CA GLU A 155 18.85 -2.55 -22.76
C GLU A 155 19.50 -3.91 -23.07
N ILE A 156 18.95 -5.01 -22.54
CA ILE A 156 19.42 -6.37 -22.83
C ILE A 156 19.25 -6.70 -24.32
N ILE A 157 18.12 -6.36 -24.93
CA ILE A 157 17.88 -6.58 -26.37
C ILE A 157 18.89 -5.78 -27.20
N ALA A 158 19.12 -4.51 -26.86
CA ALA A 158 20.09 -3.67 -27.56
C ALA A 158 21.52 -4.22 -27.42
N LEU A 159 21.90 -4.67 -26.22
CA LEU A 159 23.20 -5.31 -25.99
C LEU A 159 23.34 -6.60 -26.80
N LYS A 160 22.30 -7.43 -26.86
CA LYS A 160 22.30 -8.65 -27.66
C LYS A 160 22.57 -8.36 -29.13
N ASN A 161 21.89 -7.37 -29.70
CA ASN A 161 22.10 -6.99 -31.10
C ASN A 161 23.54 -6.52 -31.36
N ARG A 162 24.10 -5.70 -30.45
CA ARG A 162 25.49 -5.25 -30.54
C ARG A 162 26.49 -6.40 -30.45
N VAL A 163 26.23 -7.40 -29.62
CA VAL A 163 27.06 -8.62 -29.52
C VAL A 163 27.00 -9.39 -30.84
N THR A 164 25.81 -9.60 -31.40
CA THR A 164 25.66 -10.27 -32.70
C THR A 164 26.40 -9.53 -33.83
N GLU A 165 26.34 -8.19 -33.86
CA GLU A 165 27.11 -7.39 -34.82
C GLU A 165 28.63 -7.53 -34.62
N ALA A 166 29.09 -7.58 -33.36
CA ALA A 166 30.49 -7.77 -33.05
C ALA A 166 30.99 -9.16 -33.46
N GLU A 167 30.19 -10.20 -33.22
CA GLU A 167 30.46 -11.57 -33.67
C GLU A 167 30.57 -11.65 -35.20
N GLN A 168 29.65 -11.02 -35.93
CA GLN A 168 29.72 -10.96 -37.40
C GLN A 168 31.00 -10.27 -37.88
N LYS A 169 31.36 -9.14 -37.29
CA LYS A 169 32.63 -8.45 -37.61
C LYS A 169 33.84 -9.33 -37.32
N LEU A 170 33.84 -10.05 -36.20
CA LEU A 170 34.92 -10.98 -35.85
C LEU A 170 35.08 -12.06 -36.92
N THR A 171 33.98 -12.68 -37.34
CA THR A 171 34.03 -13.70 -38.41
C THR A 171 34.53 -13.13 -39.74
N GLY A 172 34.15 -11.90 -40.10
CA GLY A 172 34.69 -11.22 -41.28
C GLY A 172 36.19 -10.97 -41.17
N MET A 173 36.65 -10.50 -40.02
CA MET A 173 38.09 -10.31 -39.76
C MET A 173 38.87 -11.63 -39.80
N GLU A 174 38.31 -12.74 -39.32
CA GLU A 174 38.91 -14.07 -39.42
C GLU A 174 39.06 -14.50 -40.89
N THR A 175 38.04 -14.25 -41.72
CA THR A 175 38.13 -14.54 -43.16
C THR A 175 39.16 -13.68 -43.87
N ASP A 176 39.24 -12.39 -43.54
CA ASP A 176 40.23 -11.47 -44.10
C ASP A 176 41.65 -11.87 -43.69
N LEU A 177 41.85 -12.29 -42.43
CA LEU A 177 43.13 -12.76 -41.93
C LEU A 177 43.59 -14.02 -42.67
N SER A 178 42.67 -14.97 -42.88
CA SER A 178 42.95 -16.21 -43.63
C SER A 178 43.32 -15.90 -45.09
N ALA A 179 42.65 -14.93 -45.72
CA ALA A 179 42.97 -14.47 -47.06
C ALA A 179 44.36 -13.80 -47.12
N LEU A 180 44.69 -12.99 -46.11
CA LEU A 180 45.99 -12.33 -46.01
C LEU A 180 47.12 -13.35 -45.80
N GLU A 181 46.92 -14.36 -44.94
CA GLU A 181 47.86 -15.46 -44.72
C GLU A 181 48.15 -16.22 -46.03
N ASN A 182 47.12 -16.54 -46.81
CA ASN A 182 47.28 -17.18 -48.11
C ASN A 182 48.02 -16.28 -49.11
N SER A 183 47.73 -14.98 -49.12
CA SER A 183 48.44 -14.03 -49.99
C SER A 183 49.91 -13.88 -49.61
N VAL A 184 50.23 -13.89 -48.31
CA VAL A 184 51.62 -13.88 -47.84
C VAL A 184 52.33 -15.17 -48.25
N ALA A 185 51.70 -16.32 -48.09
CA ALA A 185 52.26 -17.61 -48.52
C ALA A 185 52.57 -17.63 -50.03
N ALA A 186 51.64 -17.15 -50.86
CA ALA A 186 51.86 -17.02 -52.30
C ALA A 186 53.02 -16.08 -52.65
N LEU A 187 53.09 -14.90 -52.01
CA LEU A 187 54.20 -13.96 -52.21
C LEU A 187 55.54 -14.54 -51.77
N THR A 188 55.58 -15.33 -50.69
CA THR A 188 56.81 -15.99 -50.27
C THR A 188 57.28 -17.04 -51.30
N GLU A 189 56.35 -17.80 -51.87
CA GLU A 189 56.64 -18.80 -52.92
C GLU A 189 57.12 -18.12 -54.21
N ASP A 190 56.42 -17.06 -54.66
CA ASP A 190 56.81 -16.26 -55.82
C ASP A 190 58.21 -15.65 -55.65
N SER A 191 58.54 -15.16 -54.45
CA SER A 191 59.87 -14.60 -54.17
C SER A 191 60.97 -15.67 -54.23
N ALA A 192 60.71 -16.87 -53.69
CA ALA A 192 61.66 -17.97 -53.73
C ALA A 192 61.90 -18.46 -55.16
N ALA A 193 60.84 -18.55 -55.99
CA ALA A 193 60.94 -18.88 -57.39
C ALA A 193 61.70 -17.81 -58.20
N ALA A 194 61.52 -16.52 -57.85
CA ALA A 194 62.28 -15.43 -58.46
C ALA A 194 63.78 -15.50 -58.11
N ASP A 195 64.11 -15.80 -56.85
CA ASP A 195 65.50 -15.98 -56.41
C ASP A 195 66.16 -17.17 -57.14
N GLU A 196 65.49 -18.32 -57.23
CA GLU A 196 66.01 -19.49 -57.96
C GLU A 196 66.23 -19.18 -59.45
N LYS A 197 65.31 -18.43 -60.06
CA LYS A 197 65.44 -17.98 -61.45
C LYS A 197 66.63 -17.03 -61.62
N HIS A 198 66.79 -16.05 -60.74
CA HIS A 198 67.92 -15.13 -60.79
C HIS A 198 69.26 -15.86 -60.60
N ASP A 199 69.33 -16.80 -59.67
CA ASP A 199 70.52 -17.63 -59.45
C ASP A 199 70.87 -18.47 -60.70
N ALA A 200 69.87 -19.05 -61.35
CA ALA A 200 70.05 -19.78 -62.61
C ALA A 200 70.54 -18.87 -63.75
N GLU A 201 70.00 -17.66 -63.86
CA GLU A 201 70.40 -16.66 -64.87
C GLU A 201 71.83 -16.17 -64.61
N ILE A 202 72.21 -15.93 -63.36
CA ILE A 202 73.60 -15.61 -62.96
C ILE A 202 74.54 -16.77 -63.30
N ALA A 203 74.16 -18.02 -63.02
CA ALA A 203 74.98 -19.19 -63.34
C ALA A 203 75.17 -19.35 -64.85
N GLN A 204 74.12 -19.13 -65.64
CA GLN A 204 74.18 -19.14 -67.09
C GLN A 204 75.11 -18.04 -67.62
N LEU A 205 74.94 -16.80 -67.17
CA LEU A 205 75.80 -15.67 -67.58
C LEU A 205 77.27 -15.90 -67.22
N ASN A 206 77.55 -16.50 -66.05
CA ASN A 206 78.91 -16.86 -65.68
C ASN A 206 79.51 -17.94 -66.59
N SER A 207 78.71 -18.94 -66.98
CA SER A 207 79.14 -19.96 -67.95
C SER A 207 79.45 -19.34 -69.31
N GLU A 208 78.57 -18.47 -69.81
CA GLU A 208 78.77 -17.72 -71.07
C GLU A 208 79.99 -16.79 -71.01
N LEU A 209 80.26 -16.19 -69.85
CA LEU A 209 81.45 -15.38 -69.63
C LEU A 209 82.73 -16.21 -69.71
N GLU A 210 82.75 -17.41 -69.10
CA GLU A 210 83.91 -18.30 -69.13
C GLU A 210 84.17 -18.87 -70.53
N THR A 211 83.13 -19.21 -71.29
CA THR A 211 83.31 -19.63 -72.69
C THR A 211 83.83 -18.48 -73.56
N ALA A 212 83.27 -17.28 -73.42
CA ALA A 212 83.74 -16.10 -74.14
C ALA A 212 85.20 -15.74 -73.81
N LYS A 213 85.62 -15.87 -72.54
CA LYS A 213 87.02 -15.71 -72.12
C LYS A 213 87.92 -16.75 -72.78
N ALA A 214 87.53 -18.02 -72.79
CA ALA A 214 88.31 -19.09 -73.41
C ALA A 214 88.47 -18.87 -74.93
N ASP A 215 87.41 -18.46 -75.61
CA ASP A 215 87.43 -18.13 -77.03
C ASP A 215 88.34 -16.91 -77.31
N ALA A 216 88.28 -15.87 -76.46
CA ALA A 216 89.16 -14.71 -76.57
C ALA A 216 90.65 -15.09 -76.36
N GLU A 217 90.95 -15.96 -75.38
CA GLU A 217 92.32 -16.43 -75.13
C GLU A 217 92.85 -17.24 -76.33
N LYS A 218 92.01 -18.09 -76.91
CA LYS A 218 92.34 -18.85 -78.13
C LYS A 218 92.61 -17.91 -79.31
N ALA A 219 91.72 -16.96 -79.56
CA ALA A 219 91.90 -15.96 -80.62
C ALA A 219 93.18 -15.13 -80.43
N GLN A 220 93.52 -14.79 -79.18
CA GLN A 220 94.77 -14.09 -78.85
C GLN A 220 96.00 -14.97 -79.15
N LYS A 221 95.98 -16.25 -78.80
CA LYS A 221 97.06 -17.21 -79.14
C LYS A 221 97.21 -17.33 -80.65
N ASP A 222 96.11 -17.50 -81.38
CA ASP A 222 96.11 -17.60 -82.85
C ASP A 222 96.68 -16.32 -83.48
N ALA A 223 96.27 -15.13 -83.02
CA ALA A 223 96.81 -13.86 -83.48
C ALA A 223 98.33 -13.72 -83.23
N ARG A 224 98.84 -14.22 -82.09
CA ARG A 224 100.29 -14.25 -81.82
C ARG A 224 101.03 -15.19 -82.77
N VAL A 225 100.48 -16.36 -83.06
CA VAL A 225 101.06 -17.32 -84.02
C VAL A 225 101.13 -16.67 -85.41
N TRP A 226 100.04 -16.07 -85.89
CA TRP A 226 100.02 -15.35 -87.16
C TRP A 226 100.99 -14.17 -87.19
N SER A 227 101.14 -13.42 -86.09
CA SER A 227 102.11 -12.33 -85.99
C SER A 227 103.55 -12.83 -86.08
N ILE A 228 103.89 -13.94 -85.42
CA ILE A 228 105.23 -14.58 -85.53
C ILE A 228 105.48 -15.02 -86.97
N ILE A 229 104.51 -15.69 -87.60
CA ILE A 229 104.61 -16.11 -89.02
C ILE A 229 104.83 -14.90 -89.93
N ALA A 230 104.08 -13.81 -89.74
CA ALA A 230 104.24 -12.58 -90.51
C ALA A 230 105.62 -11.93 -90.32
N ILE A 231 106.16 -11.93 -89.11
CA ILE A 231 107.52 -11.42 -88.83
C ILE A 231 108.59 -12.31 -89.49
N VAL A 232 108.47 -13.64 -89.40
CA VAL A 232 109.42 -14.58 -90.04
C VAL A 232 109.40 -14.42 -91.56
N LEU A 233 108.21 -14.26 -92.16
CA LEU A 233 108.06 -14.02 -93.60
C LEU A 233 108.60 -12.64 -94.03
N ALA A 234 108.61 -11.64 -93.14
CA ALA A 234 109.11 -10.30 -93.45
C ALA A 234 110.65 -10.16 -93.32
N VAL A 235 111.33 -11.14 -92.68
CA VAL A 235 112.79 -11.16 -92.47
C VAL A 235 113.52 -12.10 -93.45
N ALA A 236 112.77 -12.91 -94.22
CA ALA A 236 113.27 -13.74 -95.33
C ALA A 236 113.17 -13.00 -96.67
#